data_AF-A0A6N6N5W0-F1
#
_entry.id   AF-A0A6N6N5W0-F1
#
_cell.length_a   1.000
_cell.length_b   1.000
_cell.length_c   1.000
_cell.angle_alpha   90.00
_cell.angle_beta   90.00
_cell.angle_gamma   90.00
#
_symmetry.space_group_name_H-M   'P 1'
#
loop_
_entity.id
_entity.type
_entity.pdbx_description
1 polymer ?
#
loop_
_entity_poly.entity_id
_entity_poly.type
_entity_poly.pdbx_seq_one_letter_code
_entity_poly.pdbx_strand_id
1 'polypeptide(L)'
;MMKLDQAFNDDGFWKAVESWWHGLDKDRGQRAGLRRAKSRTEVYVSPAYRNGLVEKLARFELDEPDLERLALAAGVLAKARHLRKGHFAAVFAREGKGSPDMRDVRFRKLLAVEDGEYDELYRMLVRFVDMCGGAASLGGLIRHTMYWNDQARMNWAREYYPNRSKA
;
A
#
# COMPACT_ATOMS: atom_id res chain seq x y z
N MET A 1 4.64 23.81 0.57
CA MET A 1 5.07 22.39 0.49
C MET A 1 4.89 21.73 1.85
N MET A 2 3.91 20.83 1.94
CA MET A 2 3.56 20.12 3.16
C MET A 2 4.21 18.74 3.16
N LYS A 3 4.62 18.26 4.33
CA LYS A 3 5.08 16.88 4.47
C LYS A 3 3.91 15.91 4.51
N LEU A 4 4.08 14.71 3.98
CA LEU A 4 3.01 13.72 3.88
C LEU A 4 2.47 13.27 5.25
N ASP A 5 3.30 13.28 6.29
CA ASP A 5 2.88 13.02 7.68
C ASP A 5 1.93 14.11 8.22
N GLN A 6 2.15 15.37 7.85
CA GLN A 6 1.24 16.47 8.16
C GLN A 6 -0.09 16.29 7.41
N ALA A 7 -0.04 15.87 6.13
CA ALA A 7 -1.22 15.60 5.32
C ALA A 7 -2.14 14.53 5.94
N PHE A 8 -1.58 13.56 6.66
CA PHE A 8 -2.35 12.49 7.30
C PHE A 8 -3.26 12.95 8.43
N ASN A 9 -3.07 14.17 8.95
CA ASN A 9 -3.93 14.78 9.96
C ASN A 9 -5.15 15.49 9.35
N ASP A 10 -5.20 15.62 8.01
CA ASP A 10 -6.33 16.19 7.29
C ASP A 10 -7.24 15.07 6.76
N ASP A 11 -8.49 15.01 7.25
CA ASP A 11 -9.50 14.07 6.77
C ASP A 11 -9.75 14.19 5.25
N GLY A 12 -9.56 15.39 4.72
CA GLY A 12 -9.63 15.69 3.30
C GLY A 12 -8.57 14.95 2.48
N PHE A 13 -7.42 14.59 3.05
CA PHE A 13 -6.40 13.78 2.37
C PHE A 13 -6.93 12.37 2.17
N TRP A 14 -7.41 11.74 3.26
CA TRP A 14 -7.94 10.38 3.22
C TRP A 14 -9.17 10.27 2.31
N LYS A 15 -10.08 11.25 2.35
CA LYS A 15 -11.23 11.32 1.43
C LYS A 15 -10.79 11.43 -0.04
N ALA A 16 -9.74 12.19 -0.33
CA ALA A 16 -9.23 12.33 -1.70
C ALA A 16 -8.63 11.01 -2.21
N VAL A 17 -7.84 10.31 -1.39
CA VAL A 17 -7.28 9.00 -1.73
C VAL A 17 -8.38 7.94 -1.90
N GLU A 18 -9.35 7.88 -0.99
CA GLU A 18 -10.46 6.92 -1.07
C GLU A 18 -11.33 7.18 -2.31
N SER A 19 -11.62 8.45 -2.60
CA SER A 19 -12.34 8.87 -3.82
C SER A 19 -11.57 8.50 -5.10
N TRP A 20 -10.25 8.72 -5.11
CA TRP A 20 -9.39 8.24 -6.20
C TRP A 20 -9.50 6.73 -6.39
N TRP A 21 -9.37 5.95 -5.31
CA TRP A 21 -9.41 4.50 -5.38
C TRP A 21 -10.77 3.98 -5.89
N HIS A 22 -11.88 4.55 -5.42
CA HIS A 22 -13.22 4.26 -5.95
C HIS A 22 -13.37 4.67 -7.43
N GLY A 23 -12.76 5.79 -7.83
CA GLY A 23 -12.74 6.26 -9.21
C GLY A 23 -12.09 5.26 -10.18
N LEU A 24 -11.12 4.47 -9.73
CA LEU A 24 -10.46 3.44 -10.56
C LEU A 24 -11.42 2.35 -11.06
N ASP A 25 -12.57 2.13 -10.43
CA ASP A 25 -13.57 1.17 -10.96
C ASP A 25 -14.32 1.73 -12.18
N LYS A 26 -14.47 3.06 -12.23
CA LYS A 26 -15.12 3.77 -13.35
C LYS A 26 -14.15 4.01 -14.49
N ASP A 27 -12.87 4.24 -14.18
CA ASP A 27 -11.79 4.37 -15.17
C ASP A 27 -10.93 3.10 -15.23
N ARG A 28 -11.41 2.13 -16.02
CA ARG A 28 -10.72 0.85 -16.23
C ARG A 28 -9.35 1.02 -16.88
N GLY A 29 -9.12 2.10 -17.65
CA GLY A 29 -7.86 2.39 -18.31
C GLY A 29 -6.77 2.76 -17.29
N GLN A 30 -7.07 3.72 -16.41
CA GLN A 30 -6.16 4.11 -15.33
C GLN A 30 -5.85 2.92 -14.41
N ARG A 31 -6.88 2.16 -14.02
CA ARG A 31 -6.69 0.95 -13.20
C ARG A 31 -5.82 -0.09 -13.89
N ALA A 32 -6.02 -0.33 -15.19
CA ALA A 32 -5.19 -1.26 -15.95
C ALA A 32 -3.73 -0.79 -16.05
N GLY A 33 -3.50 0.51 -16.25
CA GLY A 33 -2.15 1.10 -16.26
C GLY A 33 -1.40 0.82 -14.96
N LEU A 34 -1.99 1.19 -13.82
CA LEU A 34 -1.40 0.95 -12.50
C LEU A 34 -1.22 -0.54 -12.18
N ARG A 35 -2.15 -1.39 -12.64
CA ARG A 35 -2.05 -2.84 -12.48
C ARG A 35 -0.97 -3.48 -13.35
N ARG A 36 -0.44 -2.82 -14.37
CA ARG A 36 0.67 -3.36 -15.18
C ARG A 36 2.03 -3.00 -14.61
N ALA A 37 2.11 -1.94 -13.81
CA ALA A 37 3.33 -1.55 -13.14
C ALA A 37 3.91 -2.69 -12.29
N LYS A 38 5.22 -2.87 -12.37
CA LYS A 38 6.00 -3.92 -11.70
C LYS A 38 6.96 -3.37 -10.63
N SER A 39 7.10 -2.05 -10.56
CA SER A 39 7.99 -1.33 -9.65
C SER A 39 7.32 -0.05 -9.15
N ARG A 40 7.87 0.51 -8.06
CA ARG A 40 7.45 1.83 -7.56
C ARG A 40 7.68 2.91 -8.63
N THR A 41 8.80 2.84 -9.34
CA THR A 41 9.17 3.79 -10.38
C THR A 41 8.20 3.76 -11.55
N GLU A 42 7.78 2.58 -12.02
CA GLU A 42 6.78 2.45 -13.08
C GLU A 42 5.43 3.04 -12.68
N VAL A 43 5.04 2.92 -11.41
CA VAL A 43 3.83 3.59 -10.90
C VAL A 43 4.02 5.10 -10.96
N TYR A 44 5.14 5.60 -10.42
CA TYR A 44 5.40 7.02 -10.29
C TYR A 44 5.39 7.76 -11.64
N VAL A 45 6.03 7.19 -12.68
CA VAL A 45 6.07 7.82 -14.01
C VAL A 45 4.78 7.62 -14.82
N SER A 46 3.81 6.86 -14.31
CA SER A 46 2.58 6.57 -15.05
C SER A 46 1.61 7.77 -15.06
N PRO A 47 0.93 8.03 -16.19
CA PRO A 47 -0.13 9.06 -16.23
C PRO A 47 -1.27 8.77 -15.25
N ALA A 48 -1.61 7.49 -15.04
CA ALA A 48 -2.66 7.08 -14.12
C ALA A 48 -2.35 7.43 -12.65
N TYR A 49 -1.07 7.54 -12.29
CA TYR A 49 -0.66 8.04 -10.98
C TYR A 49 -0.59 9.56 -10.95
N ARG A 50 0.15 10.19 -11.89
CA ARG A 50 0.40 11.65 -11.89
C ARG A 50 -0.87 12.46 -12.14
N ASN A 51 -1.65 12.11 -13.16
CA ASN A 51 -2.88 12.83 -13.50
C ASN A 51 -4.09 12.27 -12.72
N GLY A 52 -3.93 11.13 -12.06
CA GLY A 52 -4.99 10.49 -11.29
C GLY A 52 -4.94 10.87 -9.81
N LEU A 53 -3.97 10.32 -9.08
CA LEU A 53 -3.86 10.52 -7.64
C LEU A 53 -3.17 11.83 -7.28
N VAL A 54 -2.03 12.14 -7.92
CA VAL A 54 -1.25 13.34 -7.56
C VAL A 54 -2.05 14.61 -7.83
N GLU A 55 -2.73 14.71 -8.97
CA GLU A 55 -3.62 15.84 -9.28
C GLU A 55 -4.74 16.01 -8.24
N LYS A 56 -5.36 14.91 -7.77
CA LYS A 56 -6.37 14.95 -6.69
C LYS A 56 -5.80 15.40 -5.35
N LEU A 57 -4.50 15.24 -5.14
CA LEU A 57 -3.79 15.63 -3.94
C LEU A 57 -3.08 16.99 -4.09
N ALA A 58 -3.22 17.70 -5.21
CA ALA A 58 -2.47 18.92 -5.49
C ALA A 58 -2.59 20.00 -4.39
N ARG A 59 -3.78 20.14 -3.79
CA ARG A 59 -4.02 21.09 -2.69
C ARG A 59 -3.18 20.86 -1.43
N PHE A 60 -2.63 19.65 -1.27
CA PHE A 60 -1.77 19.29 -0.15
C PHE A 60 -0.31 19.68 -0.40
N GLU A 61 0.04 20.12 -1.61
CA GLU A 61 1.39 20.58 -1.96
C GLU A 61 2.51 19.62 -1.49
N LEU A 62 2.30 18.32 -1.70
CA LEU A 62 3.26 17.28 -1.32
C LEU A 62 4.56 17.45 -2.12
N ASP A 63 5.68 17.14 -1.48
CA ASP A 63 6.97 17.17 -2.15
C ASP A 63 7.21 15.94 -3.05
N GLU A 64 8.09 16.08 -4.06
CA GLU A 64 8.35 14.97 -4.98
C GLU A 64 8.88 13.71 -4.28
N PRO A 65 9.73 13.78 -3.23
CA PRO A 65 10.06 12.61 -2.42
C PRO A 65 8.84 11.93 -1.78
N ASP A 66 7.89 12.70 -1.26
CA ASP A 66 6.65 12.17 -0.70
C ASP A 66 5.74 11.56 -1.77
N LEU A 67 5.67 12.17 -2.95
CA LEU A 67 4.98 11.61 -4.11
C LEU A 67 5.66 10.34 -4.62
N GLU A 68 6.99 10.24 -4.55
CA GLU A 68 7.72 9.00 -4.87
C GLU A 68 7.37 7.88 -3.89
N ARG A 69 7.36 8.18 -2.58
CA ARG A 69 6.99 7.21 -1.53
C ARG A 69 5.55 6.75 -1.67
N LEU A 70 4.62 7.67 -1.97
CA LEU A 70 3.21 7.37 -2.14
C LEU A 70 2.95 6.43 -3.33
N ALA A 71 3.78 6.48 -4.38
CA ALA A 71 3.63 5.66 -5.57
C ALA A 71 3.62 4.14 -5.26
N LEU A 72 4.41 3.69 -4.28
CA LEU A 72 4.43 2.30 -3.87
C LEU A 72 3.06 1.86 -3.34
N ALA A 73 2.53 2.61 -2.37
CA ALA A 73 1.22 2.31 -1.78
C ALA A 73 0.09 2.42 -2.82
N ALA A 74 0.15 3.44 -3.70
CA ALA A 74 -0.83 3.65 -4.76
C ALA A 74 -0.87 2.45 -5.73
N GLY A 75 0.28 1.96 -6.18
CA GLY A 75 0.34 0.81 -7.07
C GLY A 75 -0.18 -0.48 -6.42
N VAL A 76 0.09 -0.69 -5.12
CA VAL A 76 -0.48 -1.83 -4.36
C VAL A 76 -1.99 -1.69 -4.23
N LEU A 77 -2.50 -0.50 -3.90
CA LEU A 77 -3.93 -0.23 -3.76
C LEU A 77 -4.70 -0.40 -5.08
N ALA A 78 -4.09 -0.09 -6.23
CA ALA A 78 -4.70 -0.32 -7.53
C ALA A 78 -4.97 -1.81 -7.84
N LYS A 79 -4.22 -2.72 -7.21
CA LYS A 79 -4.44 -4.17 -7.28
C LYS A 79 -5.61 -4.61 -6.40
N ALA A 80 -5.88 -3.87 -5.32
CA ALA A 80 -6.98 -4.16 -4.43
C ALA A 80 -8.34 -4.02 -5.12
N ARG A 81 -9.26 -4.89 -4.72
CA ARG A 81 -10.68 -4.93 -5.10
C ARG A 81 -11.58 -4.51 -3.95
N HIS A 82 -11.10 -4.68 -2.72
CA HIS A 82 -11.85 -4.35 -1.51
C HIS A 82 -10.92 -3.67 -0.50
N LEU A 83 -11.43 -2.63 0.16
CA LEU A 83 -10.74 -2.00 1.27
C LEU A 83 -11.14 -2.64 2.60
N ARG A 84 -10.18 -2.71 3.52
CA ARG A 84 -10.33 -3.15 4.92
C ARG A 84 -9.84 -2.04 5.84
N LYS A 85 -10.42 -1.98 7.04
CA LYS A 85 -9.94 -1.13 8.12
C LYS A 85 -8.77 -1.81 8.85
N GLY A 86 -7.95 -1.02 9.55
CA GLY A 86 -6.84 -1.51 10.38
C GLY A 86 -5.52 -1.66 9.62
N HIS A 87 -4.51 -2.30 10.22
CA HIS A 87 -3.18 -2.45 9.62
C HIS A 87 -3.14 -3.59 8.58
N PHE A 88 -2.41 -3.43 7.47
CA PHE A 88 -2.42 -4.45 6.41
C PHE A 88 -1.79 -5.78 6.84
N ALA A 89 -0.79 -5.75 7.72
CA ALA A 89 -0.24 -6.98 8.32
C ALA A 89 -1.30 -7.80 9.09
N ALA A 90 -2.20 -7.13 9.83
CA ALA A 90 -3.30 -7.80 10.53
C ALA A 90 -4.33 -8.37 9.55
N VAL A 91 -4.62 -7.66 8.45
CA VAL A 91 -5.46 -8.17 7.35
C VAL A 91 -4.85 -9.44 6.76
N PHE A 92 -3.54 -9.43 6.46
CA PHE A 92 -2.86 -10.60 5.92
C PHE A 92 -2.83 -11.79 6.90
N ALA A 93 -2.62 -11.54 8.19
CA ALA A 93 -2.63 -12.59 9.21
C ALA A 93 -3.97 -13.35 9.28
N ARG A 94 -5.09 -12.64 9.08
CA ARG A 94 -6.47 -13.14 9.18
C ARG A 94 -7.00 -13.70 7.86
N GLU A 95 -6.81 -12.98 6.76
CA GLU A 95 -7.46 -13.25 5.46
C GLU A 95 -6.51 -13.89 4.43
N GLY A 96 -5.20 -13.96 4.71
CA GLY A 96 -4.23 -14.52 3.77
C GLY A 96 -4.44 -16.02 3.53
N LYS A 97 -4.43 -16.44 2.26
CA LYS A 97 -4.50 -17.86 1.88
C LYS A 97 -3.33 -18.69 2.40
N GLY A 98 -3.62 -19.91 2.89
CA GLY A 98 -2.65 -20.89 3.39
C GLY A 98 -2.86 -21.21 4.88
N SER A 99 -2.11 -22.16 5.42
CA SER A 99 -2.07 -22.39 6.86
C SER A 99 -1.42 -21.20 7.59
N PRO A 100 -1.65 -21.02 8.90
CA PRO A 100 -0.95 -20.00 9.68
C PRO A 100 0.58 -20.07 9.52
N ASP A 101 1.18 -21.27 9.51
CA ASP A 101 2.63 -21.42 9.34
C ASP A 101 3.12 -20.99 7.95
N MET A 102 2.35 -21.26 6.89
CA MET A 102 2.68 -20.80 5.55
C MET A 102 2.64 -19.27 5.46
N ARG A 103 1.66 -18.63 6.11
CA ARG A 103 1.60 -17.17 6.18
C ARG A 103 2.81 -16.61 6.92
N ASP A 104 3.24 -17.24 8.00
CA ASP A 104 4.39 -16.79 8.79
C ASP A 104 5.70 -16.83 8.00
N VAL A 105 5.91 -17.87 7.17
CA VAL A 105 7.09 -17.92 6.28
C VAL A 105 7.07 -16.74 5.30
N ARG A 106 5.91 -16.45 4.70
CA ARG A 106 5.78 -15.34 3.74
C ARG A 106 5.92 -13.98 4.42
N PHE A 107 5.36 -13.84 5.60
CA PHE A 107 5.45 -12.63 6.41
C PHE A 107 6.90 -12.37 6.85
N ARG A 108 7.64 -13.40 7.29
CA ARG A 108 9.07 -13.27 7.60
C ARG A 108 9.89 -12.85 6.39
N LYS A 109 9.57 -13.36 5.19
CA LYS A 109 10.20 -12.89 3.94
C LYS A 109 9.95 -11.41 3.69
N LEU A 110 8.74 -10.91 3.97
CA LEU A 110 8.43 -9.48 3.83
C LEU A 110 9.29 -8.66 4.78
N LEU A 111 9.40 -9.09 6.04
CA LEU A 111 10.23 -8.40 7.04
C LEU A 111 11.73 -8.45 6.73
N ALA A 112 12.18 -9.40 5.91
CA ALA A 112 13.57 -9.51 5.49
C ALA A 112 13.95 -8.54 4.36
N VAL A 113 12.97 -7.88 3.72
CA VAL A 113 13.24 -6.86 2.69
C VAL A 113 13.93 -5.67 3.34
N GLU A 114 15.08 -5.28 2.80
CA GLU A 114 15.92 -4.22 3.34
C GLU A 114 15.39 -2.83 2.98
N ASP A 115 15.85 -1.79 3.69
CA ASP A 115 15.58 -0.41 3.27
C ASP A 115 16.30 -0.15 1.93
N GLY A 116 15.63 0.54 1.01
CA GLY A 116 16.11 0.73 -0.36
C GLY A 116 15.58 -0.31 -1.35
N GLU A 117 15.12 -1.48 -0.91
CA GLU A 117 14.60 -2.55 -1.78
C GLU A 117 13.10 -2.39 -2.12
N TYR A 118 12.70 -1.16 -2.46
CA TYR A 118 11.30 -0.78 -2.64
C TYR A 118 10.56 -1.57 -3.72
N ASP A 119 11.26 -2.06 -4.75
CA ASP A 119 10.66 -2.87 -5.82
C ASP A 119 10.44 -4.32 -5.39
N GLU A 120 11.25 -4.86 -4.48
CA GLU A 120 10.96 -6.13 -3.83
C GLU A 120 9.77 -6.00 -2.88
N LEU A 121 9.79 -4.98 -2.03
CA LEU A 121 8.68 -4.65 -1.14
C LEU A 121 7.37 -4.53 -1.92
N TYR A 122 7.36 -3.75 -3.00
CA TYR A 122 6.21 -3.57 -3.88
C TYR A 122 5.66 -4.92 -4.38
N ARG A 123 6.53 -5.75 -4.98
CA ARG A 123 6.13 -7.06 -5.53
C ARG A 123 5.57 -7.99 -4.45
N MET A 124 6.15 -7.98 -3.25
CA MET A 124 5.65 -8.78 -2.12
C MET A 124 4.28 -8.31 -1.66
N LEU A 125 4.08 -7.00 -1.52
CA LEU A 125 2.80 -6.43 -1.11
C LEU A 125 1.68 -6.67 -2.11
N VAL A 126 1.98 -6.57 -3.42
CA VAL A 126 1.03 -6.96 -4.48
C VAL A 126 0.60 -8.42 -4.31
N ARG A 127 1.55 -9.34 -4.09
CA ARG A 127 1.24 -10.75 -3.83
C ARG A 127 0.41 -10.93 -2.56
N PHE A 128 0.67 -10.15 -1.51
CA PHE A 128 -0.11 -10.20 -0.27
C PHE A 128 -1.56 -9.79 -0.53
N VAL A 129 -1.81 -8.75 -1.32
CA VAL A 129 -3.16 -8.36 -1.74
C VAL A 129 -3.85 -9.50 -2.49
N ASP A 130 -3.17 -10.13 -3.44
CA ASP A 130 -3.72 -11.28 -4.17
C ASP A 130 -4.04 -12.48 -3.25
N MET A 131 -3.16 -12.75 -2.28
CA MET A 131 -3.37 -13.80 -1.27
C MET A 131 -4.53 -13.51 -0.33
N CYS A 132 -4.86 -12.24 -0.11
CA CYS A 132 -6.06 -11.80 0.61
C CYS A 132 -7.30 -11.68 -0.29
N GLY A 133 -7.29 -12.30 -1.48
CA GLY A 133 -8.43 -12.25 -2.41
C GLY A 133 -8.70 -10.87 -2.98
N GLY A 134 -7.68 -9.99 -3.03
CA GLY A 134 -7.81 -8.60 -3.44
C GLY A 134 -8.17 -7.64 -2.31
N ALA A 135 -8.16 -8.06 -1.04
CA ALA A 135 -8.35 -7.15 0.09
C ALA A 135 -7.05 -6.42 0.45
N ALA A 136 -7.15 -5.12 0.75
CA ALA A 136 -6.05 -4.28 1.21
C ALA A 136 -6.51 -3.25 2.26
N SER A 137 -5.59 -2.73 3.07
CA SER A 137 -5.88 -1.59 3.95
C SER A 137 -5.35 -0.29 3.35
N LEU A 138 -6.23 0.70 3.18
CA LEU A 138 -5.88 2.01 2.61
C LEU A 138 -4.92 2.77 3.52
N GLY A 139 -5.37 3.06 4.76
CA GLY A 139 -4.54 3.77 5.73
C GLY A 139 -3.31 2.98 6.15
N GLY A 140 -3.46 1.66 6.31
CA GLY A 140 -2.38 0.77 6.72
C GLY A 140 -1.25 0.68 5.69
N LEU A 141 -1.56 0.65 4.40
CA LEU A 141 -0.53 0.68 3.36
C LEU A 141 0.15 2.06 3.31
N ILE A 142 -0.63 3.13 3.18
CA ILE A 142 -0.06 4.47 2.98
C ILE A 142 0.84 4.89 4.15
N ARG A 143 0.41 4.68 5.40
CA ARG A 143 1.19 5.10 6.58
C ARG A 143 2.45 4.26 6.80
N HIS A 144 2.44 2.97 6.44
CA HIS A 144 3.45 2.02 6.90
C HIS A 144 4.32 1.41 5.80
N THR A 145 4.12 1.78 4.53
CA THR A 145 5.00 1.38 3.42
C THR A 145 5.74 2.53 2.77
N MET A 146 5.41 3.78 3.14
CA MET A 146 6.11 4.98 2.65
C MET A 146 7.55 5.08 3.20
N TYR A 147 7.78 4.51 4.38
CA TYR A 147 9.10 4.34 5.00
C TYR A 147 9.26 2.87 5.34
N TRP A 148 10.18 2.17 4.69
CA TRP A 148 10.46 0.76 4.97
C TRP A 148 11.78 0.60 5.71
N ASN A 149 11.75 0.89 7.00
CA ASN A 149 12.89 0.80 7.91
C ASN A 149 12.60 -0.17 9.06
N ASP A 150 13.53 -0.29 10.02
CA ASP A 150 13.38 -1.18 11.17
C ASP A 150 12.12 -0.87 11.99
N GLN A 151 11.79 0.41 12.16
CA GLN A 151 10.60 0.81 12.90
C GLN A 151 9.31 0.33 12.20
N ALA A 152 9.26 0.42 10.86
CA ALA A 152 8.17 -0.12 10.07
C ALA A 152 8.09 -1.65 10.22
N ARG A 153 9.22 -2.37 10.09
CA ARG A 153 9.27 -3.83 10.27
C ARG A 153 8.78 -4.27 11.66
N MET A 154 9.20 -3.57 12.72
CA MET A 154 8.73 -3.82 14.09
C MET A 154 7.22 -3.57 14.23
N ASN A 155 6.69 -2.48 13.65
CA ASN A 155 5.26 -2.19 13.70
C ASN A 155 4.43 -3.25 12.94
N TRP A 156 4.91 -3.69 11.78
CA TRP A 156 4.28 -4.77 11.03
C TRP A 156 4.24 -6.07 11.85
N ALA A 157 5.34 -6.43 12.53
CA ALA A 157 5.38 -7.60 13.39
C ALA A 157 4.39 -7.51 14.56
N ARG A 158 4.31 -6.35 15.23
CA ARG A 158 3.35 -6.08 16.32
C ARG A 158 1.90 -6.25 15.87
N GLU A 159 1.60 -5.90 14.63
CA GLU A 159 0.25 -6.02 14.07
C GLU A 159 -0.06 -7.43 13.53
N TYR A 160 0.95 -8.14 13.04
CA TYR A 160 0.75 -9.47 12.46
C TYR A 160 0.52 -10.55 13.52
N TYR A 161 1.46 -10.72 14.46
CA TYR A 161 1.49 -11.89 15.34
C TYR A 161 0.28 -12.02 16.27
N PRO A 162 -0.26 -10.95 16.89
CA PRO A 162 -1.46 -11.04 17.72
C PRO A 162 -2.72 -11.39 16.92
N ASN A 163 -2.71 -11.15 15.61
CA ASN A 163 -3.83 -11.37 14.70
C ASN A 163 -3.74 -12.68 13.92
N ARG A 164 -2.69 -13.47 14.17
CA ARG A 164 -2.51 -14.80 13.61
C ARG A 164 -3.53 -15.75 14.26
N SER A 165 -4.31 -16.44 13.45
CA SER A 165 -5.12 -17.58 13.93
C SER A 165 -4.21 -18.62 14.58
N LYS A 166 -4.62 -19.17 15.73
CA LYS A 166 -3.91 -20.30 16.34
C LYS A 166 -3.87 -21.46 15.34
N ALA A 167 -2.71 -22.13 15.25
CA ALA A 167 -2.54 -23.32 14.44
C ALA A 167 -3.43 -24.47 14.95
#